data_AF-A0A0B1RQM0-F1
#
_entry.id   AF-A0A0B1RQM0-F1
#
_cell.length_a   1.000
_cell.length_b   1.000
_cell.length_c   1.000
_cell.angle_alpha   90.00
_cell.angle_beta   90.00
_cell.angle_gamma   90.00
#
_symmetry.space_group_name_H-M   'P 1'
#
loop_
_entity.id
_entity.type
_entity.pdbx_description
1 polymer ?
#
loop_
_entity_poly.entity_id
_entity_poly.type
_entity_poly.pdbx_seq_one_letter_code
_entity_poly.pdbx_strand_id
1 'polypeptide(L)'
;MIINALNSGGSVFMADFEDSNTPSWRNQLDGQINLYDAVRNAISYQHPTTKKEYTLNKETAVLKVRPRGWHLPEKHVLIHNEPTSGSLFDFGLFIYHNAKALKDKGTGPYFYLPKLQNAEEAKLWAEVFEYTEERL
;
A
#
# COMPACT_ATOMS: atom_id res chain seq x y z
N MET A 1 9.44 9.94 0.50
CA MET A 1 9.78 9.17 1.73
C MET A 1 10.01 7.69 1.44
N ILE A 2 9.22 7.05 0.58
CA ILE A 2 9.31 5.61 0.23
C ILE A 2 10.74 5.17 -0.13
N ILE A 3 11.44 5.88 -1.02
CA ILE A 3 12.81 5.53 -1.43
C ILE A 3 13.76 5.44 -0.23
N ASN A 4 13.77 6.46 0.64
CA ASN A 4 14.64 6.47 1.81
C ASN A 4 14.32 5.34 2.79
N ALA A 5 13.04 5.02 2.97
CA ALA A 5 12.63 3.96 3.87
C ALA A 5 13.02 2.57 3.33
N LEU A 6 12.83 2.32 2.03
CA LEU A 6 13.28 1.10 1.35
C LEU A 6 14.81 0.95 1.39
N ASN A 7 15.55 2.05 1.29
CA ASN A 7 17.02 2.07 1.32
C ASN A 7 17.62 2.18 2.73
N SER A 8 16.81 2.15 3.79
CA SER A 8 17.25 2.44 5.17
C SER A 8 18.16 1.37 5.80
N GLY A 9 18.24 0.18 5.19
CA GLY A 9 18.88 -1.00 5.78
C GLY A 9 17.98 -1.78 6.74
N GLY A 10 16.74 -1.34 6.99
CA GLY A 10 15.75 -2.12 7.70
C GLY A 10 15.33 -3.37 6.92
N SER A 11 14.96 -4.44 7.63
CA SER A 11 14.48 -5.67 6.98
C SER A 11 13.12 -5.51 6.32
N VAL A 12 12.26 -4.63 6.86
CA VAL A 12 10.91 -4.37 6.39
C VAL A 12 10.63 -2.87 6.41
N PHE A 13 9.98 -2.37 5.37
CA PHE A 13 9.38 -1.04 5.33
C PHE A 13 7.86 -1.17 5.28
N MET A 14 7.19 -0.59 6.28
CA MET A 14 5.74 -0.47 6.28
C MET A 14 5.32 0.83 5.58
N ALA A 15 4.85 0.75 4.34
CA ALA A 15 4.23 1.87 3.65
C ALA A 15 2.83 2.10 4.21
N ASP A 16 2.55 3.33 4.60
CA ASP A 16 1.42 3.63 5.46
C ASP A 16 0.39 4.54 4.78
N PHE A 17 -0.84 4.05 4.66
CA PHE A 17 -2.00 4.83 4.24
C PHE A 17 -2.87 5.28 5.42
N GLU A 18 -2.45 4.96 6.64
CA GLU A 18 -3.21 5.14 7.89
C GLU A 18 -2.63 6.27 8.77
N ASP A 19 -2.25 6.03 10.03
CA ASP A 19 -2.02 7.09 11.03
C ASP A 19 -0.90 8.09 10.67
N SER A 20 0.09 7.73 9.85
CA SER A 20 1.15 8.67 9.43
C SER A 20 0.84 9.39 8.11
N ASN A 21 -0.30 9.10 7.49
CA ASN A 21 -0.71 9.67 6.20
C ASN A 21 -2.07 10.37 6.31
N THR A 22 -2.11 11.68 6.07
CA THR A 22 -3.39 12.39 5.90
C THR A 22 -4.13 11.82 4.68
N PRO A 23 -5.34 11.27 4.81
CA PRO A 23 -6.04 10.55 3.75
C PRO A 23 -6.75 11.52 2.78
N SER A 24 -5.99 12.47 2.22
CA SER A 24 -6.45 13.25 1.07
C SER A 24 -6.49 12.35 -0.17
N TRP A 25 -7.39 12.66 -1.12
CA TRP A 25 -7.48 11.93 -2.39
C TRP A 25 -6.13 11.83 -3.10
N ARG A 26 -5.40 12.95 -3.12
CA ARG A 26 -4.08 13.03 -3.72
C ARG A 26 -3.08 12.11 -3.03
N ASN A 27 -3.00 12.12 -1.71
CA ASN A 27 -2.05 11.28 -0.99
C ASN A 27 -2.35 9.79 -1.20
N GLN A 28 -3.63 9.40 -1.23
CA GLN A 28 -4.02 8.02 -1.47
C GLN A 28 -3.63 7.57 -2.88
N LEU A 29 -3.97 8.35 -3.92
CA LEU A 29 -3.59 8.00 -5.29
C LEU A 29 -2.07 8.08 -5.54
N ASP A 30 -1.41 9.17 -5.17
CA ASP A 30 0.02 9.35 -5.35
C ASP A 30 0.78 8.25 -4.57
N GLY A 31 0.29 7.86 -3.38
CA GLY A 31 0.84 6.74 -2.62
C GLY A 31 0.74 5.42 -3.40
N GLN A 32 -0.40 5.10 -4.00
CA GLN A 32 -0.56 3.89 -4.83
C GLN A 32 0.36 3.90 -6.05
N ILE A 33 0.49 5.04 -6.73
CA ILE A 33 1.42 5.23 -7.87
C ILE A 33 2.87 5.01 -7.40
N ASN A 34 3.26 5.62 -6.29
CA ASN A 34 4.61 5.45 -5.75
C ASN A 34 4.90 3.98 -5.40
N LEU A 35 3.93 3.26 -4.83
CA LEU A 35 4.10 1.83 -4.53
C LEU A 35 4.15 0.98 -5.81
N TYR A 36 3.34 1.30 -6.81
CA TYR A 36 3.40 0.67 -8.14
C TYR A 36 4.81 0.76 -8.74
N ASP A 37 5.39 1.96 -8.72
CA ASP A 37 6.74 2.21 -9.24
C ASP A 37 7.82 1.56 -8.37
N ALA A 38 7.66 1.59 -7.03
CA ALA A 38 8.59 0.96 -6.11
C ALA A 38 8.65 -0.55 -6.32
N VAL A 39 7.50 -1.21 -6.47
CA VAL A 39 7.41 -2.65 -6.77
C VAL A 39 8.08 -2.99 -8.09
N ARG A 40 8.22 -2.04 -9.03
CA ARG A 40 8.89 -2.24 -10.33
C ARG A 40 10.33 -1.75 -10.36
N ASN A 41 10.87 -1.29 -9.21
CA ASN A 41 12.17 -0.61 -9.12
C ASN A 41 12.30 0.62 -10.03
N ALA A 42 11.16 1.25 -10.36
CA ALA A 42 11.08 2.41 -11.26
C ALA A 42 10.87 3.74 -10.50
N ILE A 43 10.60 3.68 -9.19
CA ILE A 43 10.40 4.89 -8.40
C ILE A 43 11.69 5.72 -8.35
N SER A 44 11.55 7.00 -8.65
CA SER A 44 12.63 7.97 -8.57
C SER A 44 12.12 9.30 -8.06
N TYR A 45 13.01 10.09 -7.48
CA TYR A 45 12.70 11.45 -7.05
C TYR A 45 13.90 12.35 -7.28
N GLN A 46 13.68 13.51 -7.89
CA GLN A 46 14.67 14.56 -7.98
C GLN A 46 14.24 15.73 -7.10
N HIS A 47 15.08 16.13 -6.17
CA HIS A 47 14.79 17.27 -5.32
C HIS A 47 14.75 18.55 -6.17
N PRO A 48 13.67 19.35 -6.11
CA PRO A 48 13.45 20.45 -7.05
C PRO A 48 14.55 21.52 -7.00
N THR A 49 15.06 21.80 -5.80
CA THR A 49 16.11 22.82 -5.57
C THR A 49 17.54 22.26 -5.67
N THR A 50 17.89 21.26 -4.85
CA THR A 50 19.27 20.72 -4.80
C THR A 50 19.63 19.85 -5.98
N LYS A 51 18.65 19.48 -6.83
CA LYS A 51 18.80 18.54 -7.96
C LYS A 51 19.31 17.16 -7.59
N LYS A 52 19.37 16.84 -6.29
CA LYS A 52 19.76 15.52 -5.81
C LYS A 52 18.73 14.49 -6.24
N GLU A 53 19.20 13.43 -6.87
CA GLU A 53 18.41 12.30 -7.31
C GLU A 53 18.40 11.18 -6.27
N TYR A 54 17.26 10.51 -6.18
CA TYR A 54 17.01 9.39 -5.27
C TYR A 54 16.39 8.26 -6.09
N THR A 55 16.98 7.08 -5.99
CA THR A 55 16.52 5.83 -6.61
C THR A 55 16.68 4.69 -5.61
N LEU A 56 16.10 3.53 -5.91
CA LEU A 56 16.25 2.35 -5.05
C LEU A 56 17.65 1.75 -5.17
N ASN A 57 18.16 1.23 -4.05
CA ASN A 57 19.33 0.36 -4.04
C ASN A 57 19.01 -0.98 -4.72
N LYS A 58 20.06 -1.77 -5.02
CA LYS A 58 19.89 -3.13 -5.55
C LYS A 58 19.12 -4.03 -4.57
N GLU A 59 19.41 -3.86 -3.29
CA GLU A 59 18.74 -4.56 -2.19
C GLU A 59 18.02 -3.53 -1.34
N THR A 60 16.72 -3.77 -1.10
CA THR A 60 15.84 -2.91 -0.32
C THR A 60 15.12 -3.70 0.75
N ALA A 61 14.60 -3.01 1.75
CA ALA A 61 13.68 -3.58 2.72
C ALA A 61 12.48 -4.27 2.02
N VAL A 62 11.94 -5.32 2.63
CA VAL A 62 10.69 -5.94 2.17
C VAL A 62 9.54 -4.96 2.38
N LEU A 63 8.73 -4.72 1.35
CA LEU A 63 7.57 -3.83 1.41
C LEU A 63 6.39 -4.53 2.12
N LYS A 64 5.81 -3.85 3.10
CA LYS A 64 4.54 -4.21 3.74
C LYS A 64 3.60 -3.00 3.70
N VAL A 65 2.33 -3.18 3.37
CA VAL A 65 1.38 -2.05 3.24
C VAL A 65 0.42 -2.03 4.43
N ARG A 66 0.21 -0.85 5.03
CA ARG A 66 -0.80 -0.63 6.06
C ARG A 66 -1.96 0.17 5.45
N PRO A 67 -3.10 -0.48 5.10
CA PRO A 67 -4.29 0.23 4.66
C PRO A 67 -4.94 0.98 5.83
N ARG A 68 -5.87 1.90 5.54
CA ARG A 68 -6.76 2.47 6.56
C ARG A 68 -7.53 1.38 7.32
N GLY A 69 -7.88 1.63 8.58
CA GLY A 69 -8.73 0.72 9.38
C GLY A 69 -10.22 0.79 9.00
N TRP A 70 -11.00 -0.21 9.43
CA TRP A 70 -12.39 -0.43 8.99
C TRP A 70 -13.35 0.76 9.18
N HIS A 71 -13.05 1.64 10.14
CA HIS A 71 -13.86 2.80 10.48
C HIS A 71 -13.70 3.99 9.52
N LEU A 72 -12.72 3.98 8.61
CA LEU A 72 -12.44 5.10 7.70
C LEU A 72 -13.07 4.87 6.31
N PRO A 73 -13.88 5.81 5.80
CA PRO A 73 -14.40 5.75 4.44
C PRO A 73 -13.42 6.31 3.41
N GLU A 74 -13.58 5.90 2.15
CA GLU A 74 -13.06 6.61 0.98
C GLU A 74 -14.21 7.36 0.29
N LYS A 75 -14.40 8.61 0.71
CA LYS A 75 -15.54 9.45 0.27
C LYS A 75 -15.53 9.85 -1.20
N HIS A 76 -14.41 9.69 -1.91
CA HIS A 76 -14.31 10.08 -3.32
C HIS A 76 -14.75 8.94 -4.27
N VAL A 77 -14.98 7.73 -3.76
CA VAL A 77 -15.46 6.58 -4.54
C VAL A 77 -16.76 6.07 -3.93
N LEU A 78 -17.83 6.10 -4.74
CA LEU A 78 -19.16 5.68 -4.32
C LEU A 78 -19.54 4.35 -4.96
N ILE A 79 -20.08 3.43 -4.15
CA ILE A 79 -20.71 2.18 -4.60
C ILE A 79 -22.15 2.24 -4.11
N HIS A 80 -23.11 2.13 -5.05
CA HIS A 80 -24.53 2.34 -4.75
C HIS A 80 -24.81 3.68 -4.04
N ASN A 81 -24.10 4.73 -4.46
CA ASN A 81 -24.19 6.09 -3.91
C ASN A 81 -23.69 6.26 -2.46
N GLU A 82 -23.03 5.25 -1.88
CA GLU A 82 -22.42 5.31 -0.55
C GLU A 82 -20.88 5.28 -0.64
N PRO A 83 -20.14 6.02 0.21
CA PRO A 83 -18.69 5.93 0.30
C PRO A 83 -18.22 4.48 0.49
N THR A 84 -17.23 4.07 -0.30
CA THR A 84 -16.60 2.76 -0.11
C THR A 84 -15.72 2.73 1.14
N SER A 85 -15.32 1.55 1.57
CA SER A 85 -14.36 1.36 2.66
C SER A 85 -12.97 1.86 2.24
N GLY A 86 -12.35 2.70 3.08
CA GLY A 86 -10.95 3.09 2.88
C GLY A 86 -10.00 1.91 2.95
N SER A 87 -10.29 0.93 3.83
CA SER A 87 -9.52 -0.32 3.93
C SER A 87 -9.51 -1.10 2.62
N LEU A 88 -10.69 -1.32 2.03
CA LEU A 88 -10.82 -2.06 0.77
C LEU A 88 -10.26 -1.27 -0.42
N PHE A 89 -10.37 0.05 -0.40
CA PHE A 89 -9.77 0.90 -1.43
C PHE A 89 -8.23 0.80 -1.42
N ASP A 90 -7.61 0.96 -0.26
CA ASP A 90 -6.15 0.94 -0.12
C ASP A 90 -5.57 -0.45 -0.42
N PHE A 91 -6.18 -1.49 0.16
CA PHE A 91 -5.82 -2.89 -0.08
C PHE A 91 -6.02 -3.27 -1.55
N GLY A 92 -7.21 -3.00 -2.08
CA GLY A 92 -7.65 -3.45 -3.40
C GLY A 92 -6.79 -2.88 -4.52
N LEU A 93 -6.50 -1.57 -4.49
CA LEU A 93 -5.62 -0.96 -5.48
C LEU A 93 -4.20 -1.54 -5.40
N PHE A 94 -3.65 -1.68 -4.19
CA PHE A 94 -2.29 -2.19 -4.05
C PHE A 94 -2.17 -3.63 -4.54
N ILE A 95 -3.07 -4.52 -4.11
CA ILE A 95 -2.98 -5.94 -4.45
C ILE A 95 -3.23 -6.17 -5.95
N TYR A 96 -4.25 -5.53 -6.52
CA TYR A 96 -4.59 -5.67 -7.93
C TYR A 96 -3.41 -5.29 -8.83
N HIS A 97 -2.72 -4.20 -8.51
CA HIS A 97 -1.64 -3.70 -9.34
C HIS A 97 -0.28 -4.38 -9.10
N ASN A 98 -0.07 -5.00 -7.93
CA ASN A 98 1.28 -5.41 -7.51
C ASN A 98 1.42 -6.90 -7.20
N ALA A 99 0.34 -7.66 -6.95
CA ALA A 99 0.44 -9.07 -6.55
C ALA A 99 1.27 -9.91 -7.52
N LYS A 100 0.97 -9.81 -8.82
CA LYS A 100 1.73 -10.53 -9.87
C LYS A 100 3.20 -10.11 -9.90
N ALA A 101 3.48 -8.82 -9.90
CA ALA A 101 4.86 -8.31 -9.98
C ALA A 101 5.68 -8.68 -8.74
N LEU A 102 5.07 -8.72 -7.56
CA LEU A 102 5.69 -9.19 -6.32
C LEU A 102 5.99 -10.69 -6.38
N LYS A 103 5.03 -11.49 -6.87
CA LYS A 103 5.19 -12.94 -7.06
C LYS A 103 6.31 -13.27 -8.06
N ASP A 104 6.34 -12.59 -9.20
CA ASP A 104 7.37 -12.77 -10.24
C ASP A 104 8.78 -12.41 -9.73
N LYS A 105 8.87 -11.56 -8.68
CA LYS A 105 10.10 -11.23 -7.96
C LYS A 105 10.46 -12.20 -6.83
N GLY A 106 9.68 -13.26 -6.62
CA GLY A 106 9.91 -14.22 -5.54
C GLY A 106 9.54 -13.71 -4.15
N THR A 107 8.67 -12.70 -4.06
CA THR A 107 8.11 -12.19 -2.80
C THR A 107 6.58 -12.17 -2.87
N GLY A 108 5.90 -11.56 -1.89
CA GLY A 108 4.45 -11.56 -1.78
C GLY A 108 3.85 -10.19 -1.45
N PRO A 109 2.54 -10.02 -1.66
CA PRO A 109 1.80 -8.86 -1.17
C PRO A 109 1.58 -8.99 0.34
N TYR A 110 2.31 -8.21 1.14
CA TYR A 110 2.22 -8.25 2.61
C TYR A 110 1.45 -7.06 3.17
N PHE A 111 0.58 -7.31 4.15
CA PHE A 111 -0.24 -6.28 4.78
C PHE A 111 -0.07 -6.21 6.30
N TYR A 112 -0.14 -5.00 6.84
CA TYR A 112 -0.25 -4.72 8.28
C TYR A 112 -1.68 -4.24 8.55
N LEU A 113 -2.48 -5.03 9.26
CA LEU A 113 -3.91 -4.74 9.47
C LEU A 113 -4.10 -3.93 10.77
N PRO A 114 -4.55 -2.66 10.71
CA PRO A 114 -4.63 -1.82 11.89
C PRO A 114 -5.96 -1.98 12.64
N LYS A 115 -5.91 -1.69 13.95
CA LYS A 115 -7.07 -1.34 14.79
C LYS A 115 -8.21 -2.37 14.80
N LEU A 116 -7.91 -3.65 14.62
CA LEU A 116 -8.88 -4.73 14.82
C LEU A 116 -9.30 -4.80 16.29
N GLN A 117 -10.59 -5.01 16.55
CA GLN A 117 -11.13 -5.07 17.92
C GLN A 117 -11.61 -6.46 18.33
N ASN A 118 -11.86 -7.35 17.37
CA ASN A 118 -12.40 -8.69 17.62
C ASN A 118 -11.99 -9.69 16.52
N ALA A 119 -12.35 -10.95 16.71
CA ALA A 119 -12.00 -12.04 15.79
C ALA A 119 -12.82 -11.99 14.50
N GLU A 120 -14.03 -11.44 14.54
CA GLU A 120 -14.94 -11.30 13.41
C GLU A 120 -14.37 -10.30 12.37
N GLU A 121 -13.74 -9.22 12.82
CA GLU A 121 -13.03 -8.28 11.94
C GLU A 121 -11.78 -8.90 11.31
N ALA A 122 -11.10 -9.82 12.00
CA ALA A 122 -10.00 -10.61 11.43
C ALA A 122 -10.53 -11.62 10.40
N LYS A 123 -11.68 -12.24 10.68
CA LYS A 123 -12.37 -13.13 9.74
C LYS A 123 -12.79 -12.38 8.47
N LEU A 124 -13.29 -11.14 8.60
CA LEU A 124 -13.62 -10.30 7.45
C LEU A 124 -12.40 -10.08 6.52
N TRP A 125 -11.21 -9.83 7.09
CA TRP A 125 -9.98 -9.77 6.28
C TRP A 125 -9.64 -11.10 5.62
N ALA A 126 -9.81 -12.23 6.32
CA ALA A 126 -9.58 -13.55 5.74
C ALA A 126 -10.50 -13.79 4.53
N GLU A 127 -11.79 -13.45 4.63
CA GLU A 127 -12.75 -13.54 3.52
C GLU A 127 -12.36 -12.64 2.34
N VAL A 128 -11.87 -11.42 2.61
CA VAL A 128 -11.35 -10.50 1.57
C VAL A 128 -10.11 -11.08 0.88
N PHE A 129 -9.20 -11.71 1.62
CA PHE A 129 -8.00 -12.33 1.05
C PHE A 129 -8.35 -13.53 0.20
N GLU A 130 -9.18 -14.45 0.70
CA GLU A 130 -9.66 -15.62 -0.04
C GLU A 130 -10.33 -15.21 -1.36
N TYR A 131 -11.25 -14.24 -1.31
CA TYR A 131 -11.89 -13.68 -2.50
C TYR A 131 -10.90 -13.15 -3.53
N THR A 132 -9.81 -12.53 -3.06
CA THR A 132 -8.81 -11.90 -3.91
C THR A 132 -7.85 -12.93 -4.51
N GLU A 133 -7.43 -13.93 -3.73
CA GLU A 133 -6.58 -15.03 -4.18
C GLU A 133 -7.26 -15.90 -5.25
N GLU A 134 -8.58 -16.04 -5.21
CA GLU A 134 -9.34 -16.72 -6.27
C GLU A 134 -9.36 -15.94 -7.60
N ARG A 135 -9.15 -14.63 -7.57
CA ARG A 135 -9.36 -13.72 -8.71
C ARG A 135 -8.09 -13.19 -9.36
N LEU A 136 -6.97 -13.21 -8.67
CA LEU A 136 -5.67 -12.68 -9.13
C LEU A 136 -4.63 -13.78 -9.34
#